data_AF-A0A352HS39-F1
#
_entry.id   AF-A0A352HS39-F1
#
_cell.length_a   1.000
_cell.length_b   1.000
_cell.length_c   1.000
_cell.angle_alpha   90.00
_cell.angle_beta   90.00
_cell.angle_gamma   90.00
#
_symmetry.space_group_name_H-M   'P 1'
#
loop_
_entity.id
_entity.type
_entity.pdbx_description
1 polymer ?
#
loop_
_entity_poly.entity_id
_entity_poly.type
_entity_poly.pdbx_seq_one_letter_code
_entity_poly.pdbx_strand_id
1 'polypeptide(L)' 'NKMITTSGGGALVCHSEEMKKRAVFLATQAREPFPWYQHETIGYNYRLSNICAGIGRGQMHILNEHIAHHRMVHAR' A
#
# COMPACT_ATOMS: atom_id res chain seq x y z
N ASN A 1 3.36 12.06 -13.18
CA ASN A 1 2.49 12.34 -12.01
C ASN A 1 1.64 11.12 -11.66
N LYS A 2 1.35 10.90 -10.39
CA LYS A 2 0.50 9.81 -9.89
C LYS A 2 -0.97 10.28 -9.79
N MET A 3 -1.93 9.41 -10.13
CA MET A 3 -3.37 9.71 -10.06
C MET A 3 -3.90 9.82 -8.63
N ILE A 4 -3.28 9.08 -7.70
CA ILE A 4 -3.58 9.07 -6.27
C ILE A 4 -2.31 9.39 -5.50
N THR A 5 -2.43 10.15 -4.42
CA THR A 5 -1.34 10.39 -3.46
C THR A 5 -1.74 9.96 -2.05
N THR A 6 -0.84 9.33 -1.32
CA THR A 6 -0.97 9.08 0.13
C THR A 6 -0.04 10.02 0.92
N SER A 7 0.36 11.15 0.33
CA SER A 7 1.62 11.85 0.64
C SER A 7 2.81 10.94 0.29
N GLY A 8 3.31 10.15 1.23
CA GLY A 8 4.27 9.07 1.01
C GLY A 8 3.59 7.70 1.12
N GLY A 9 3.89 6.78 0.20
CA GLY A 9 3.35 5.42 0.25
C GLY A 9 3.20 4.74 -1.10
N GLY A 10 2.81 3.48 -1.05
CA GLY A 10 2.57 2.62 -2.20
C GLY A 10 1.66 1.44 -1.84
N ALA A 11 1.26 0.69 -2.85
CA ALA A 11 0.45 -0.51 -2.69
C ALA A 11 1.06 -1.64 -3.52
N LEU A 12 1.00 -2.86 -2.96
CA LEU A 12 1.34 -4.09 -3.66
C LEU A 12 0.06 -4.91 -3.83
N VAL A 13 -0.24 -5.28 -5.07
CA VAL A 13 -1.36 -6.18 -5.40
C VAL A 13 -0.81 -7.57 -5.62
N CYS A 14 -1.39 -8.57 -4.96
CA CYS A 14 -0.96 -9.96 -5.04
C CYS A 14 -2.01 -10.81 -5.75
N HIS A 15 -1.57 -11.81 -6.50
CA HIS A 15 -2.46 -12.74 -7.21
C HIS A 15 -2.99 -13.87 -6.32
N SER A 16 -2.38 -14.11 -5.16
CA SER A 16 -2.82 -15.12 -4.20
C SER A 16 -2.72 -14.63 -2.76
N GLU A 17 -3.47 -15.28 -1.87
CA GLU A 17 -3.43 -14.98 -0.45
C GLU A 17 -2.09 -15.36 0.21
N GLU A 18 -1.45 -16.43 -0.28
CA GLU A 18 -0.13 -16.86 0.19
C GLU A 18 0.93 -15.79 -0.09
N MET A 19 0.95 -15.24 -1.32
CA MET A 19 1.84 -14.13 -1.67
C MET A 19 1.59 -12.91 -0.79
N LYS A 20 0.31 -12.58 -0.55
CA LYS A 20 -0.06 -11.48 0.36
C LYS A 20 0.47 -11.71 1.76
N LYS A 21 0.28 -12.91 2.33
CA LYS A 21 0.75 -13.26 3.68
C LYS A 21 2.27 -13.13 3.77
N ARG A 22 3.00 -13.65 2.78
CA ARG A 22 4.46 -13.56 2.74
C ARG A 22 4.95 -12.12 2.61
N ALA A 23 4.34 -11.32 1.72
CA ALA A 23 4.69 -9.92 1.54
C ALA A 23 4.44 -9.09 2.80
N VAL A 24 3.28 -9.27 3.46
CA VAL A 24 2.96 -8.59 4.72
C VAL A 24 3.93 -9.00 5.83
N PHE A 25 4.22 -10.29 5.98
CA PHE A 25 5.19 -10.79 6.95
C PHE A 25 6.55 -10.09 6.79
N LEU A 26 7.10 -10.07 5.57
CA LEU A 26 8.37 -9.41 5.27
C LEU A 26 8.29 -7.89 5.50
N ALA A 27 7.20 -7.23 5.11
CA ALA A 27 6.99 -5.80 5.29
C ALA A 27 6.82 -5.36 6.75
N THR A 28 6.57 -6.31 7.66
CA THR A 28 6.43 -6.08 9.10
C THR A 28 7.56 -6.74 9.88
N GLN A 29 8.80 -6.54 9.43
CA GLN A 29 10.02 -7.02 10.09
C GLN A 29 10.17 -8.55 10.20
N ALA A 30 9.38 -9.34 9.46
CA ALA A 30 9.47 -10.81 9.48
C ALA A 30 9.45 -11.39 10.91
N ARG A 31 8.56 -10.88 11.78
CA ARG A 31 8.43 -11.34 13.16
C ARG A 31 7.64 -12.64 13.21
N GLU A 32 8.24 -13.66 13.81
CA GLU A 32 7.61 -14.96 14.02
C GLU A 32 6.49 -14.91 15.07
N PRO A 33 5.50 -15.82 15.03
CA PRO A 33 4.34 -15.82 15.91
C PRO A 33 4.63 -16.41 17.32
N PHE A 34 5.74 -16.01 17.93
CA PHE A 34 6.08 -16.37 19.31
C PHE A 34 5.72 -15.23 20.29
N PRO A 35 5.60 -15.52 21.61
CA PRO A 35 5.36 -14.48 22.62
C PRO A 35 6.48 -13.44 22.75
N TRP A 36 7.69 -13.76 22.30
CA TRP A 36 8.86 -12.86 22.29
C TRP A 36 9.25 -12.45 20.86
N TYR A 37 10.17 -11.48 20.75
CA TYR A 37 10.72 -11.05 19.47
C TYR A 37 11.66 -12.13 18.92
N GLN A 38 11.15 -12.91 17.98
CA GLN A 38 11.92 -13.92 17.25
C GLN A 38 11.88 -13.60 15.75
N HIS A 39 13.03 -13.71 15.11
CA HIS A 39 13.20 -13.46 13.69
C HIS A 39 14.06 -14.56 13.08
N GLU A 40 13.50 -15.33 12.15
CA GLU A 40 14.25 -16.36 11.40
C GLU A 40 14.66 -15.88 10.00
N THR A 41 14.01 -14.85 9.49
CA THR A 41 14.28 -14.24 8.19
C THR A 41 14.46 -12.74 8.35
N ILE A 42 15.30 -12.11 7.51
CA ILE A 42 15.40 -10.65 7.43
C ILE A 42 14.11 -10.08 6.84
N GLY A 43 13.48 -9.16 7.57
CA GLY A 43 12.34 -8.38 7.11
C GLY A 43 12.68 -6.91 6.87
N TYR A 44 11.63 -6.11 6.67
CA TYR A 44 11.72 -4.69 6.35
C TYR A 44 10.67 -3.89 7.14
N ASN A 45 10.85 -2.57 7.20
CA ASN A 45 9.84 -1.64 7.69
C ASN A 45 9.12 -0.97 6.52
N TYR A 46 8.13 -1.63 5.94
CA TYR A 46 7.36 -1.08 4.81
C TYR A 46 5.89 -0.82 5.17
N ARG A 47 5.54 -0.85 6.46
CA ARG A 47 4.17 -0.57 6.89
C ARG A 47 3.81 0.89 6.61
N LEU A 48 2.74 1.09 5.84
CA LEU A 48 2.17 2.42 5.62
C LEU A 48 1.59 2.96 6.94
N SER A 49 1.86 4.23 7.25
CA SER A 49 1.29 4.88 8.43
C SER A 49 -0.22 5.09 8.28
N ASN A 50 -0.94 5.08 9.40
CA ASN A 50 -2.40 5.29 9.40
C ASN A 50 -2.80 6.66 8.82
N ILE A 51 -1.98 7.70 9.01
CA ILE A 51 -2.23 9.03 8.43
C ILE A 51 -2.13 8.98 6.90
N CYS A 52 -1.07 8.39 6.36
CA CYS A 52 -0.90 8.26 4.90
C CYS A 52 -1.99 7.36 4.30
N ALA A 53 -2.37 6.29 5.00
CA ALA A 53 -3.49 5.44 4.61
C ALA A 53 -4.83 6.20 4.60
N GLY A 54 -5.06 7.08 5.59
CA GLY A 54 -6.24 7.95 5.65
C GLY A 54 -6.34 8.89 4.45
N ILE A 55 -5.23 9.53 4.09
CA ILE A 55 -5.15 10.38 2.88
C ILE A 55 -5.49 9.55 1.63
N GLY A 56 -4.88 8.37 1.49
CA GLY A 56 -5.16 7.46 0.37
C GLY A 56 -6.63 7.06 0.27
N ARG A 57 -7.26 6.72 1.39
CA ARG A 57 -8.70 6.40 1.43
C ARG A 57 -9.57 7.57 0.97
N GLY A 58 -9.25 8.79 1.38
CA GLY A 58 -9.94 9.99 0.89
C GLY A 58 -9.80 10.15 -0.62
N GLN A 59 -8.59 9.93 -1.16
CA GLN A 59 -8.34 10.00 -2.60
C GLN A 59 -9.10 8.92 -3.40
N MET A 60 -9.32 7.73 -2.83
CA MET A 60 -10.10 6.68 -3.49
C MET A 60 -11.57 7.07 -3.73
N HIS A 61 -12.15 7.95 -2.90
CA HIS A 61 -13.53 8.42 -3.09
C HIS A 61 -13.71 9.30 -4.33
N ILE A 62 -12.67 10.05 -4.73
CA ILE A 62 -12.70 10.98 -5.86
C ILE A 62 -11.91 10.48 -7.08
N LEU A 63 -11.44 9.22 -7.06
CA LEU A 63 -10.58 8.65 -8.09
C LEU A 63 -11.21 8.71 -9.49
N ASN A 64 -12.49 8.38 -9.61
CA ASN A 64 -13.18 8.36 -10.90
C ASN A 64 -13.25 9.75 -11.54
N GLU A 65 -13.44 10.80 -10.71
CA GLU A 65 -13.43 12.19 -11.16
C GLU A 65 -12.05 12.59 -11.69
N HIS A 66 -10.98 12.23 -10.97
CA HIS A 66 -9.61 12.46 -11.43
C HIS A 66 -9.33 11.75 -12.77
N ILE A 67 -9.75 10.49 -12.92
CA ILE A 67 -9.59 9.72 -14.17
C ILE A 67 -10.34 10.39 -15.31
N ALA A 68 -11.60 10.78 -15.10
CA ALA A 68 -12.42 11.43 -16.11
C ALA A 68 -11.81 12.76 -16.56
N HIS A 69 -11.35 13.58 -15.60
CA HIS A 69 -10.68 14.84 -15.89
C HIS A 69 -9.42 14.64 -16.74
N HIS A 70 -8.57 13.67 -16.39
CA HIS A 70 -7.36 13.37 -17.16
C HIS A 70 -7.66 12.88 -18.58
N ARG A 71 -8.68 12.05 -18.76
CA ARG A 71 -9.12 11.58 -20.08
C ARG A 71 -9.66 12.74 -20.93
N MET A 72 -10.44 13.65 -20.34
CA MET A 72 -10.95 14.84 -21.02
C MET A 72 -9.82 15.75 -21.50
N VAL A 73 -8.81 16.00 -20.65
CA VAL A 73 -7.65 16.82 -21.02
C VAL A 73 -6.85 16.18 -22.14
N HIS A 74 -6.67 14.86 -22.13
CA HIS A 74 -5.95 14.12 -23.18
C HIS A 74 -6.72 14.04 -24.52
N ALA A 75 -8.06 14.09 -24.49
CA ALA A 75 -8.88 14.03 -25.70
C ALA A 75 -8.98 15.39 -26.44
N ARG A 76 -8.41 16.45 -25.88
CA ARG A 76 -8.30 17.78 -26.48
C ARG A 76 -6.96 17.94 -27.17
#